data_AF-A0A6I0E371-F1
#
_entry.id   AF-A0A6I0E371-F1
#
_cell.length_a   1.000
_cell.length_b   1.000
_cell.length_c   1.000
_cell.angle_alpha   90.00
_cell.angle_beta   90.00
_cell.angle_gamma   90.00
#
_symmetry.space_group_name_H-M   'P 1'
#
loop_
_entity.id
_entity.type
_entity.pdbx_description
1 polymer ?
#
loop_
_entity_poly.entity_id
_entity_poly.type
_entity_poly.pdbx_seq_one_letter_code
_entity_poly.pdbx_strand_id
1 'polypeptide(L)' 'MNFTPFINFHRSLGAKLHEFAGYEMPIEYSGIIDEHLT' A
#
# COMPACT_ATOMS: atom_id res chain seq x y z
N MET A 1 9.22 6.15 -11.20
CA MET A 1 8.62 5.48 -10.03
C MET A 1 9.22 6.13 -8.79
N ASN A 2 8.47 7.01 -8.13
CA ASN A 2 8.90 7.57 -6.85
C ASN A 2 8.38 6.66 -5.73
N PHE A 3 9.23 6.34 -4.77
CA PHE A 3 8.85 5.48 -3.64
C PHE A 3 8.75 6.32 -2.38
N THR A 4 7.74 6.06 -1.56
CA THR A 4 7.69 6.65 -0.23
C THR A 4 8.75 5.99 0.67
N PRO A 5 9.28 6.69 1.67
CA PRO A 5 10.25 6.12 2.61
C PRO A 5 9.74 4.84 3.31
N PHE A 6 8.42 4.67 3.39
CA PHE A 6 7.76 3.54 4.03
C PHE A 6 7.41 2.38 3.07
N ILE A 7 7.83 2.44 1.80
CA ILE A 7 7.55 1.40 0.80
C ILE A 7 7.96 -0.01 1.28
N ASN A 8 9.10 -0.12 1.96
CA ASN A 8 9.62 -1.41 2.45
C ASN A 8 8.74 -1.99 3.57
N PHE A 9 8.14 -1.14 4.40
CA PHE A 9 7.19 -1.58 5.43
C PHE A 9 5.92 -2.12 4.77
N HIS A 10 5.38 -1.41 3.78
CA HIS A 10 4.20 -1.86 3.05
C HIS A 10 4.44 -3.18 2.32
N ARG A 11 5.61 -3.34 1.66
CA ARG A 11 6.00 -4.63 1.03
C ARG A 11 6.16 -5.74 2.04
N SER A 12 6.77 -5.46 3.20
CA SER A 12 6.97 -6.46 4.25
C SER A 12 5.66 -6.89 4.90
N LEU A 13 4.65 -6.02 4.93
CA LEU A 13 3.31 -6.32 5.43
C LEU A 13 2.42 -7.03 4.40
N GLY A 14 2.93 -7.28 3.19
CA GLY A 14 2.18 -7.93 2.12
C GLY A 14 1.16 -7.02 1.44
N ALA A 15 1.31 -5.69 1.56
CA ALA A 15 0.40 -4.74 0.95
C ALA A 15 0.41 -4.84 -0.58
N LYS A 16 -0.77 -4.77 -1.19
CA LYS A 16 -0.89 -4.58 -2.64
C LYS A 16 -0.56 -3.14 -2.98
N LEU A 17 0.59 -2.95 -3.60
CA LEU A 17 1.06 -1.66 -4.06
C LEU A 17 0.56 -1.39 -5.49
N HIS A 18 0.19 -0.15 -5.76
CA HIS A 18 -0.17 0.31 -7.10
C HIS A 18 0.36 1.72 -7.33
N GLU A 19 0.54 2.07 -8.60
CA GLU A 19 0.88 3.43 -8.97
C GLU A 19 -0.30 4.37 -8.71
N PHE A 20 -0.05 5.39 -7.88
CA PHE A 20 -0.95 6.50 -7.59
C PHE A 20 -0.19 7.81 -7.72
N ALA A 21 -0.59 8.66 -8.68
CA ALA A 21 0.05 9.95 -8.96
C ALA A 21 1.58 9.88 -9.16
N GLY A 22 2.08 8.78 -9.76
CA GLY A 22 3.51 8.55 -9.99
C GLY A 22 4.30 8.00 -8.78
N TYR A 23 3.60 7.67 -7.68
CA TYR A 23 4.14 7.02 -6.50
C TYR A 23 3.61 5.61 -6.35
N GLU A 24 4.45 4.68 -5.91
CA GLU A 24 4.02 3.33 -5.56
C GLU A 24 3.43 3.34 -4.14
N MET A 25 2.11 3.18 -4.03
CA MET A 25 1.35 3.33 -2.78
C MET A 25 0.53 2.07 -2.48
N PRO A 26 0.34 1.71 -1.21
CA PRO A 26 -0.46 0.55 -0.82
C PRO A 26 -1.97 0.85 -1.00
N ILE A 27 -2.67 0.00 -1.75
CA ILE A 27 -4.13 0.03 -1.94
C ILE A 27 -4.83 -0.77 -0.83
N GLU A 28 -4.30 -1.92 -0.47
CA GLU A 28 -4.86 -2.79 0.56
C GLU A 28 -3.75 -3.63 1.22
N TYR A 29 -3.90 -3.96 2.49
CA TYR A 29 -3.03 -4.86 3.26
C TYR A 29 -3.74 -6.19 3.54
N SER A 30 -4.90 -6.13 4.17
CA SER A 30 -5.72 -7.30 4.54
C SER A 30 -7.00 -7.38 3.71
N GLY A 31 -7.51 -6.24 3.24
CA GLY A 31 -8.64 -6.13 2.34
C GLY A 31 -9.38 -4.81 2.55
N ILE A 32 -9.85 -4.19 1.47
CA ILE A 32 -10.49 -2.86 1.50
C ILE A 32 -11.67 -2.80 2.47
N ILE A 33 -12.50 -3.84 2.52
CA ILE A 33 -13.70 -3.88 3.37
C ILE A 33 -13.30 -4.08 4.85
N ASP A 34 -12.34 -4.95 5.12
CA ASP A 34 -11.89 -5.26 6.48
C ASP A 34 -11.20 -4.05 7.12
N GLU A 35 -10.40 -3.32 6.33
CA GLU A 35 -9.74 -2.06 6.73
C GLU A 35 -10.72 -0.89 6.85
N HIS A 36 -11.81 -0.88 6.09
CA HIS A 36 -12.81 0.18 6.18
C HIS A 36 -13.76 0.01 7.38
N LEU A 37 -13.97 -1.23 7.82
CA LEU A 37 -14.90 -1.58 8.91
C LEU A 37 -14.25 -1.60 10.30
N THR A 38 -12.92 -1.47 10.38
CA THR A 38 -12.13 -1.53 11.62
C THR A 38 -11.56 -0.16 11.97
#